data_AF-A0AAJ1ZWF9-F1
#
_entry.id   AF-A0AAJ1ZWF9-F1
#
_cell.length_a   1.000
_cell.length_b   1.000
_cell.length_c   1.000
_cell.angle_alpha   90.00
_cell.angle_beta   90.00
_cell.angle_gamma   90.00
#
_symmetry.space_group_name_H-M   'P 1'
#
loop_
_entity.id
_entity.type
_entity.pdbx_description
1 polymer ?
#
loop_
_entity_poly.entity_id
_entity_poly.type
_entity_poly.pdbx_seq_one_letter_code
_entity_poly.pdbx_strand_id
1 'polypeptide(L)'
;MTRKYILLLLIGFLSLSSGSIMAEGQYEVQGDAIRLFNHATTTQLCKLDAPAIYATETYDEAAIIVSGRGYVEKKDLEDCSDNKKIHVHNIPGHVGVLTDVNVEQKLYVALDFVTVQPYTWLATIAKLGTSKNLVSLRGAYIPRQSLSNMMKFSFGGSGDAGSSIISLDGKFVAPNGDVGCEENSYPGVWDILKNERVVTDSSACSSLFGKKPK
;
A
#
# COMPACT_ATOMS: atom_id res chain seq x y z
N MET A 1 -36.85 -49.93 -46.39
CA MET A 1 -35.83 -49.11 -47.07
C MET A 1 -35.24 -48.16 -46.03
N THR A 2 -34.09 -48.50 -45.41
CA THR A 2 -32.72 -48.09 -45.81
C THR A 2 -32.52 -46.58 -45.70
N ARG A 3 -31.52 -46.00 -45.02
CA ARG A 3 -30.18 -46.45 -44.65
C ARG A 3 -29.60 -45.50 -43.58
N LYS A 4 -28.67 -46.05 -42.80
CA LYS A 4 -27.71 -45.42 -41.87
C LYS A 4 -27.07 -44.13 -42.42
N TYR A 5 -26.77 -43.17 -41.55
CA TYR A 5 -25.44 -42.52 -41.48
C TYR A 5 -25.11 -42.13 -40.04
N ILE A 6 -24.08 -42.79 -39.50
CA ILE A 6 -23.33 -42.42 -38.30
C ILE A 6 -22.39 -41.28 -38.72
N LEU A 7 -22.43 -40.15 -38.03
CA LEU A 7 -21.39 -39.13 -38.13
C LEU A 7 -20.69 -39.04 -36.76
N LEU A 8 -19.56 -39.73 -36.67
CA LEU A 8 -18.56 -39.57 -35.62
C LEU A 8 -17.78 -38.28 -35.89
N LEU A 9 -17.98 -37.26 -35.07
CA LEU A 9 -17.09 -36.11 -34.99
C LEU A 9 -16.28 -36.23 -33.69
N LEU A 10 -15.11 -36.84 -33.81
CA LEU A 10 -13.99 -36.66 -32.89
C LEU A 10 -13.41 -35.27 -33.16
N ILE A 11 -13.64 -34.32 -32.27
CA ILE A 11 -12.85 -33.09 -32.20
C ILE A 11 -12.10 -33.14 -30.87
N GLY A 12 -10.77 -33.19 -30.98
CA GLY A 12 -9.84 -33.40 -29.89
C GLY A 12 -9.95 -32.34 -28.81
N PHE A 13 -9.94 -32.82 -27.57
CA PHE A 13 -9.67 -32.04 -26.37
C PHE A 13 -8.22 -31.54 -26.45
N LEU A 14 -8.02 -30.27 -26.86
CA LEU A 14 -6.80 -29.54 -26.52
C LEU A 14 -6.95 -29.03 -25.09
N SER A 15 -6.37 -29.76 -24.16
CA SER A 15 -6.18 -29.31 -22.78
C SER A 15 -5.12 -28.21 -22.76
N LEU A 16 -5.52 -26.97 -23.00
CA LEU A 16 -4.71 -25.80 -22.66
C LEU A 16 -4.63 -25.75 -21.14
N SER A 17 -3.53 -26.25 -20.58
CA SER A 17 -3.16 -26.02 -19.18
C SER A 17 -2.82 -24.54 -19.03
N SER A 18 -3.83 -23.73 -18.75
CA SER A 18 -3.63 -22.37 -18.26
C SER A 18 -2.90 -22.48 -16.92
N GLY A 19 -1.62 -22.11 -16.93
CA GLY A 19 -0.82 -22.03 -15.72
C GLY A 19 -1.54 -21.17 -14.69
N SER A 20 -1.65 -21.69 -13.47
CA SER A 20 -2.05 -20.89 -12.32
C SER A 20 -0.97 -19.83 -12.12
N ILE A 21 -1.24 -18.60 -12.53
CA ILE A 21 -0.50 -17.45 -12.03
C ILE A 21 -0.90 -17.33 -10.56
N MET A 22 -0.15 -18.00 -9.68
CA MET A 22 -0.25 -17.83 -8.24
C MET A 22 0.37 -16.48 -7.89
N ALA A 23 -0.41 -15.42 -7.97
CA ALA A 23 -0.11 -14.17 -7.28
C ALA A 23 -1.30 -13.86 -6.38
N GLU A 24 -1.49 -14.69 -5.36
CA GLU A 24 -2.52 -14.51 -4.34
C GLU A 24 -1.89 -14.74 -2.97
N GLY A 25 -1.69 -13.62 -2.26
CA GLY A 25 -1.32 -13.51 -0.84
C GLY A 25 -0.03 -14.19 -0.39
N GLN A 26 1.08 -13.45 -0.27
CA GLN A 26 2.21 -13.91 0.57
C GLN A 26 1.85 -13.94 2.06
N TYR A 27 0.75 -13.28 2.47
CA TYR A 27 0.35 -13.12 3.86
C TYR A 27 -1.15 -13.35 4.03
N GLU A 28 -1.54 -14.09 5.07
CA GLU A 28 -2.93 -14.26 5.51
C GLU A 28 -3.05 -13.92 7.00
N VAL A 29 -4.07 -13.15 7.36
CA VAL A 29 -4.37 -12.82 8.76
C VAL A 29 -5.22 -13.89 9.41
N GLN A 30 -4.83 -14.32 10.61
CA GLN A 30 -5.56 -15.26 11.46
C GLN A 30 -5.67 -14.70 12.89
N GLY A 31 -6.52 -13.69 13.08
CA GLY A 31 -6.73 -13.05 14.39
C GLY A 31 -5.50 -12.28 14.86
N ASP A 32 -4.82 -12.80 15.88
CA ASP A 32 -3.54 -12.27 16.37
C ASP A 32 -2.33 -12.94 15.72
N ALA A 33 -2.46 -13.49 14.52
CA ALA A 33 -1.34 -14.10 13.80
C ALA A 33 -1.32 -13.74 12.31
N ILE A 34 -0.14 -13.77 11.71
CA ILE A 34 0.07 -13.69 10.27
C ILE A 34 0.68 -15.00 9.80
N ARG A 35 0.06 -15.60 8.79
CA ARG A 35 0.59 -16.76 8.06
C ARG A 35 1.35 -16.27 6.84
N LEU A 36 2.61 -16.66 6.72
CA LEU A 36 3.46 -16.38 5.57
C LEU A 36 3.46 -17.57 4.63
N PHE A 37 3.27 -17.33 3.34
CA PHE A 37 3.34 -18.33 2.28
C PHE A 37 4.63 -18.17 1.50
N ASN A 38 5.64 -18.98 1.83
CA ASN A 38 6.88 -19.01 1.07
C ASN A 38 6.69 -19.84 -0.21
N HIS A 39 7.41 -19.46 -1.29
CA HIS A 39 7.42 -20.16 -2.58
C HIS A 39 7.83 -21.64 -2.53
N ALA A 40 8.26 -22.15 -1.36
CA ALA A 40 8.83 -23.49 -1.16
C ALA A 40 7.98 -24.41 -0.25
N THR A 41 6.65 -24.23 -0.17
CA THR A 41 5.67 -25.06 0.60
C THR A 41 5.70 -24.94 2.12
N THR A 42 6.64 -24.19 2.71
CA THR A 42 6.64 -23.91 4.15
C THR A 42 5.70 -22.74 4.45
N THR A 43 4.73 -22.98 5.33
CA THR A 43 3.94 -21.90 5.96
C THR A 43 4.51 -21.63 7.34
N GLN A 44 4.79 -20.37 7.63
CA GLN A 44 5.23 -19.91 8.95
C GLN A 44 4.11 -19.08 9.56
N LEU A 45 3.72 -19.39 10.80
CA LEU A 45 2.67 -18.67 11.51
C LEU A 45 3.31 -17.83 12.61
N CYS A 46 3.25 -16.50 12.45
CA CYS A 46 3.82 -15.56 13.41
C CYS A 46 2.71 -14.98 14.29
N LYS A 47 2.79 -15.21 15.60
CA LYS A 47 1.88 -14.57 16.56
C LYS A 47 2.28 -13.12 16.78
N LEU A 48 1.30 -12.25 16.84
CA LEU A 48 1.39 -10.83 17.12
C LEU A 48 0.98 -10.55 18.57
N ASP A 49 1.43 -9.42 19.11
CA ASP A 49 0.98 -8.90 20.40
C ASP A 49 -0.29 -8.04 20.31
N ALA A 50 -0.76 -7.77 19.10
CA ALA A 50 -2.05 -7.14 18.82
C ALA A 50 -2.75 -7.81 17.61
N PRO A 51 -4.09 -7.75 17.53
CA PRO A 51 -4.83 -8.30 16.39
C PRO A 51 -4.46 -7.62 15.07
N ALA A 52 -4.39 -8.41 14.00
CA ALA A 52 -4.35 -7.92 12.63
C ALA A 52 -5.76 -7.95 12.02
N ILE A 53 -6.05 -6.99 11.14
CA ILE A 53 -7.33 -6.86 10.42
C ILE A 53 -7.14 -7.26 8.95
N TYR A 54 -5.99 -6.92 8.38
CA TYR A 54 -5.57 -7.24 7.02
C TYR A 54 -4.04 -7.36 7.00
N ALA A 55 -3.46 -7.70 5.85
CA ALA A 55 -2.01 -7.75 5.67
C ALA A 55 -1.68 -7.17 4.29
N THR A 56 -1.11 -5.97 4.28
CA THR A 56 -0.66 -5.31 3.05
C THR A 56 0.81 -4.98 3.16
N GLU A 57 1.60 -5.43 2.20
CA GLU A 57 3.03 -5.10 2.13
C GLU A 57 3.25 -3.63 1.75
N THR A 58 4.21 -2.99 2.39
CA THR A 58 4.61 -1.60 2.09
C THR A 58 5.34 -1.51 0.76
N TYR A 59 5.41 -0.31 0.19
CA TYR A 59 6.05 -0.14 -1.11
C TYR A 59 7.54 -0.54 -1.13
N ASP A 60 8.25 -0.28 -0.02
CA ASP A 60 9.65 -0.64 0.18
C ASP A 60 9.85 -2.13 0.54
N GLU A 61 8.76 -2.91 0.63
CA GLU A 61 8.75 -4.32 1.01
C GLU A 61 9.41 -4.62 2.36
N ALA A 62 9.53 -3.62 3.24
CA ALA A 62 10.20 -3.74 4.54
C ALA A 62 9.23 -4.04 5.69
N ALA A 63 7.93 -3.79 5.51
CA ALA A 63 6.91 -3.99 6.54
C ALA A 63 5.57 -4.47 5.95
N ILE A 64 4.72 -4.99 6.86
CA ILE A 64 3.33 -5.34 6.58
C ILE A 64 2.44 -4.42 7.42
N ILE A 65 1.54 -3.68 6.77
CA ILE A 65 0.48 -2.92 7.42
C ILE A 65 -0.62 -3.90 7.82
N VAL A 66 -0.95 -3.91 9.11
CA VAL A 66 -1.84 -4.92 9.72
C VAL A 66 -3.16 -4.36 10.22
N SER A 67 -3.25 -3.04 10.36
CA SER A 67 -4.47 -2.34 10.75
C SER A 67 -4.37 -0.87 10.34
N GLY A 68 -5.45 -0.10 10.54
CA GLY A 68 -5.50 1.32 10.16
C GLY A 68 -4.43 2.20 10.81
N ARG A 69 -3.66 1.71 11.79
CA ARG A 69 -2.50 2.42 12.36
C ARG A 69 -1.28 1.52 12.59
N GLY A 70 -1.46 0.21 12.46
CA GLY A 70 -0.50 -0.79 12.88
C GLY A 70 0.30 -1.36 11.72
N TYR A 71 1.60 -1.58 11.94
CA TYR A 71 2.46 -2.31 11.02
C TYR A 71 3.45 -3.20 11.79
N VAL A 72 4.00 -4.19 11.10
CA VAL A 72 5.08 -5.06 11.59
C VAL A 72 6.22 -5.04 10.60
N GLU A 73 7.47 -4.98 11.09
CA GLU A 73 8.63 -5.06 10.21
C GLU A 73 8.82 -6.52 9.73
N LYS A 74 9.09 -6.73 8.44
CA LYS A 74 9.22 -8.08 7.88
C LYS A 74 10.37 -8.88 8.48
N LYS A 75 11.47 -8.21 8.84
CA LYS A 75 12.60 -8.84 9.55
C LYS A 75 12.16 -9.56 10.84
N ASP A 76 11.14 -9.04 11.53
CA ASP A 76 10.64 -9.66 12.75
C ASP A 76 9.75 -10.88 12.47
N LEU A 77 9.17 -10.96 11.27
CA LEU A 77 8.40 -12.11 10.80
C LEU A 77 9.31 -13.26 10.33
N GLU A 78 10.45 -12.96 9.73
CA GLU A 78 11.42 -13.96 9.25
C GLU A 78 11.92 -14.86 10.39
N ASP A 79 12.17 -14.27 11.57
CA ASP A 79 12.70 -14.97 12.75
C ASP A 79 11.62 -15.32 13.80
N CYS A 80 10.34 -15.33 13.41
CA CYS A 80 9.27 -15.55 14.37
C CYS A 80 9.23 -17.00 14.88
N SER A 81 8.87 -17.19 16.15
CA SER A 81 8.77 -18.51 16.79
C SER A 81 7.56 -18.56 17.74
N ASP A 82 7.11 -19.78 18.08
CA ASP A 82 5.91 -19.99 18.89
C ASP A 82 5.95 -19.33 20.28
N ASN A 83 7.15 -19.07 20.79
CA ASN A 83 7.40 -18.52 22.14
C ASN A 83 7.54 -17.00 22.17
N LYS A 84 7.52 -16.33 21.01
CA LYS A 84 7.70 -14.87 20.90
C LYS A 84 6.57 -14.27 20.10
N LYS A 85 5.85 -13.32 20.71
CA LYS A 85 4.92 -12.46 19.97
C LYS A 85 5.69 -11.34 19.27
N ILE A 86 5.39 -11.11 18.01
CA ILE A 86 5.92 -10.00 17.22
C ILE A 86 5.16 -8.73 17.59
N HIS A 87 5.91 -7.65 17.79
CA HIS A 87 5.33 -6.38 18.20
C HIS A 87 4.68 -5.66 17.03
N VAL A 88 3.42 -5.24 17.21
CA VAL A 88 2.75 -4.34 16.25
C VAL A 88 3.08 -2.89 16.59
N HIS A 89 3.89 -2.28 15.73
CA HIS A 89 4.20 -0.86 15.80
C HIS A 89 2.98 -0.05 15.39
N ASN A 90 2.77 1.10 16.03
CA ASN A 90 1.68 2.01 15.70
C ASN A 90 2.20 3.39 15.33
N ILE A 91 1.63 3.98 14.26
CA ILE A 91 1.74 5.42 14.06
C ILE A 91 0.99 6.17 15.17
N PRO A 92 1.33 7.44 15.47
CA PRO A 92 0.65 8.22 16.50
C PRO A 92 -0.87 8.33 16.31
N GLY A 93 -1.58 8.71 17.36
CA GLY A 93 -3.02 9.01 17.26
C GLY A 93 -3.27 10.36 16.60
N HIS A 94 -4.54 10.66 16.33
CA HIS A 94 -4.97 11.94 15.74
C HIS A 94 -4.38 12.23 14.34
N VAL A 95 -4.16 11.17 13.58
CA VAL A 95 -3.90 11.18 12.14
C VAL A 95 -4.86 10.19 11.47
N GLY A 96 -4.94 10.25 10.15
CA GLY A 96 -5.75 9.35 9.34
C GLY A 96 -5.33 7.88 9.36
N VAL A 97 -5.86 7.10 8.42
CA VAL A 97 -5.53 5.67 8.27
C VAL A 97 -4.16 5.51 7.61
N LEU A 98 -3.32 4.62 8.14
CA LEU A 98 -2.00 4.28 7.61
C LEU A 98 -2.13 3.63 6.24
N THR A 99 -1.49 4.23 5.23
CA THR A 99 -1.53 3.74 3.85
C THR A 99 -0.17 3.33 3.31
N ASP A 100 0.93 3.87 3.85
CA ASP A 100 2.28 3.38 3.56
C ASP A 100 3.26 3.73 4.69
N VAL A 101 4.33 2.94 4.84
CA VAL A 101 5.45 3.24 5.75
C VAL A 101 6.75 2.86 5.07
N ASN A 102 7.73 3.77 5.13
CA ASN A 102 9.11 3.49 4.76
C ASN A 102 9.91 3.40 6.06
N VAL A 103 10.25 2.17 6.45
CA VAL A 103 10.86 1.87 7.75
C VAL A 103 12.27 2.44 7.82
N GLU A 104 13.04 2.27 6.75
CA GLU A 104 14.44 2.74 6.67
C GLU A 104 14.53 4.26 6.81
N GLN A 105 13.65 4.98 6.11
CA GLN A 105 13.59 6.45 6.14
C GLN A 105 12.78 7.00 7.32
N LYS A 106 12.16 6.12 8.11
CA LYS A 106 11.31 6.45 9.26
C LYS A 106 10.17 7.39 8.90
N LEU A 107 9.51 7.16 7.77
CA LEU A 107 8.40 7.96 7.26
C LEU A 107 7.13 7.12 7.16
N TYR A 108 5.98 7.76 7.30
CA TYR A 108 4.69 7.16 6.99
C TYR A 108 3.79 8.15 6.26
N VAL A 109 2.81 7.59 5.54
CA VAL A 109 1.67 8.31 4.98
C VAL A 109 0.41 7.83 5.67
N ALA A 110 -0.41 8.76 6.12
CA ALA A 110 -1.76 8.49 6.59
C ALA A 110 -2.77 9.36 5.85
N LEU A 111 -3.95 8.80 5.58
CA LEU A 111 -5.02 9.49 4.85
C LEU A 111 -6.20 9.82 5.77
N ASP A 112 -6.45 11.11 5.92
CA ASP A 112 -7.54 11.70 6.70
C ASP A 112 -8.79 11.78 5.82
N PHE A 113 -9.83 11.04 6.21
CA PHE A 113 -11.09 10.97 5.47
C PHE A 113 -11.84 12.32 5.49
N VAL A 114 -12.36 12.76 4.34
CA VAL A 114 -13.07 14.04 4.20
C VAL A 114 -14.53 13.87 3.77
N THR A 115 -14.80 13.23 2.63
CA THR A 115 -16.16 13.05 2.10
C THR A 115 -16.40 11.64 1.57
N VAL A 116 -17.65 11.16 1.60
CA VAL A 116 -18.07 9.83 1.09
C VAL A 116 -18.44 9.79 -0.39
N GLN A 117 -18.81 10.92 -0.99
CA GLN A 117 -19.31 11.00 -2.38
C GLN A 117 -18.82 12.29 -3.08
N PRO A 118 -17.68 12.24 -3.79
CA PRO A 118 -16.76 11.10 -3.92
C PRO A 118 -16.00 10.82 -2.60
N TYR A 119 -15.39 9.62 -2.49
CA TYR A 119 -14.43 9.31 -1.43
C TYR A 119 -13.21 10.22 -1.59
N THR A 120 -12.99 11.11 -0.62
CA THR A 120 -11.87 12.06 -0.67
C THR A 120 -11.08 12.10 0.62
N TRP A 121 -9.81 12.45 0.46
CA TRP A 121 -8.78 12.33 1.49
C TRP A 121 -7.90 13.57 1.55
N LEU A 122 -7.28 13.77 2.70
CA LEU A 122 -6.10 14.61 2.89
C LEU A 122 -4.95 13.75 3.38
N ALA A 123 -3.72 14.08 3.00
CA ALA A 123 -2.54 13.30 3.36
C ALA A 123 -1.77 13.92 4.51
N THR A 124 -1.39 13.09 5.47
CA THR A 124 -0.37 13.37 6.47
C THR A 124 0.89 12.59 6.12
N ILE A 125 2.00 13.29 5.85
CA ILE A 125 3.32 12.67 5.66
C ILE A 125 4.17 13.07 6.85
N ALA A 126 4.58 12.10 7.65
CA ALA A 126 5.24 12.39 8.92
C ALA A 126 6.32 11.37 9.25
N LYS A 127 7.19 11.73 10.18
CA LYS A 127 8.17 10.79 10.73
C LYS A 127 7.50 9.84 11.71
N LEU A 128 7.96 8.59 11.74
CA LEU A 128 7.54 7.63 12.76
C LEU A 128 7.69 8.22 14.17
N GLY A 129 6.65 8.07 14.98
CA GLY A 129 6.59 8.61 16.34
C GLY A 129 6.08 10.06 16.46
N THR A 130 5.76 10.76 15.36
CA THR A 130 5.12 12.09 15.40
C THR A 130 3.94 12.20 14.43
N SER A 131 2.96 13.05 14.77
CA SER A 131 1.84 13.44 13.89
C SER A 131 2.08 14.76 13.15
N LYS A 132 3.28 15.33 13.27
CA LYS A 132 3.63 16.58 12.60
C LYS A 132 3.81 16.33 11.10
N ASN A 133 2.88 16.84 10.30
CA ASN A 133 2.98 16.81 8.85
C ASN A 133 4.25 17.55 8.38
N LEU A 134 5.01 16.92 7.49
CA LEU A 134 6.24 17.43 6.90
C LEU A 134 5.97 18.37 5.73
N VAL A 135 4.78 18.27 5.13
CA VAL A 135 4.36 19.07 3.99
C VAL A 135 3.16 19.94 4.34
N SER A 136 2.98 21.02 3.59
CA SER A 136 1.87 21.96 3.67
C SER A 136 1.30 22.26 2.28
N LEU A 137 1.22 21.22 1.45
CA LEU A 137 0.73 21.27 0.07
C LEU A 137 -0.80 21.19 0.00
N ARG A 138 -1.38 21.55 -1.16
CA ARG A 138 -2.79 21.23 -1.44
C ARG A 138 -2.93 19.71 -1.52
N GLY A 139 -3.93 19.16 -0.84
CA GLY A 139 -4.03 17.73 -0.61
C GLY A 139 -3.45 17.28 0.73
N ALA A 140 -2.59 18.06 1.37
CA ALA A 140 -2.07 17.71 2.69
C ALA A 140 -3.05 18.13 3.80
N TYR A 141 -3.09 17.37 4.88
CA TYR A 141 -3.78 17.79 6.09
C TYR A 141 -3.03 18.96 6.74
N ILE A 142 -3.69 20.12 6.79
CA ILE A 142 -3.16 21.34 7.41
C ILE A 142 -4.02 21.66 8.65
N PRO A 143 -3.44 21.62 9.86
CA PRO A 143 -4.17 21.93 11.08
C PRO A 143 -4.85 23.31 11.01
N ARG A 144 -6.07 23.39 11.56
CA ARG A 144 -6.87 24.63 11.65
C ARG A 144 -7.32 25.23 10.31
N GLN A 145 -7.15 24.51 9.21
CA GLN A 145 -7.77 24.90 7.95
C GLN A 145 -9.30 24.77 8.05
N SER A 146 -10.04 25.64 7.37
CA SER A 146 -11.51 25.54 7.33
C SER A 146 -11.95 24.27 6.60
N LEU A 147 -13.08 23.69 7.01
CA LEU A 147 -13.65 22.51 6.36
C LEU A 147 -13.86 22.72 4.85
N SER A 148 -14.31 23.91 4.44
CA SER A 148 -14.47 24.26 3.02
C SER A 148 -13.15 24.18 2.24
N ASN A 149 -12.04 24.65 2.83
CA ASN A 149 -10.73 24.54 2.20
C ASN A 149 -10.21 23.10 2.21
N MET A 150 -10.43 22.35 3.29
CA MET A 150 -10.10 20.94 3.38
C MET A 150 -10.80 20.13 2.29
N MET A 151 -12.11 20.32 2.11
CA MET A 151 -12.88 19.69 1.03
C MET A 151 -12.39 20.11 -0.35
N LYS A 152 -12.16 21.40 -0.57
CA LYS A 152 -11.69 21.94 -1.85
C LYS A 152 -10.36 21.33 -2.31
N PHE A 153 -9.47 21.06 -1.38
CA PHE A 153 -8.14 20.49 -1.65
C PHE A 153 -8.05 19.00 -1.33
N SER A 154 -9.15 18.33 -0.99
CA SER A 154 -9.13 16.88 -0.87
C SER A 154 -8.95 16.21 -2.23
N PHE A 155 -8.42 14.99 -2.25
CA PHE A 155 -8.20 14.21 -3.47
C PHE A 155 -8.88 12.84 -3.39
N GLY A 156 -9.19 12.24 -4.56
CA GLY A 156 -9.78 10.92 -4.65
C GLY A 156 -8.75 9.80 -4.45
N GLY A 157 -9.22 8.64 -4.01
CA GLY A 157 -8.39 7.44 -3.78
C GLY A 157 -9.16 6.44 -2.92
N SER A 158 -8.63 5.22 -2.77
CA SER A 158 -9.31 4.20 -1.96
C SER A 158 -9.17 4.44 -0.46
N GLY A 159 -8.02 4.94 0.00
CA GLY A 159 -7.73 5.06 1.43
C GLY A 159 -7.26 3.76 2.08
N ASP A 160 -7.14 2.68 1.31
CA ASP A 160 -6.73 1.37 1.82
C ASP A 160 -5.23 1.35 2.14
N ALA A 161 -4.80 0.39 2.95
CA ALA A 161 -3.38 0.09 3.09
C ALA A 161 -2.77 -0.21 1.70
N GLY A 162 -1.60 0.34 1.42
CA GLY A 162 -0.93 0.27 0.12
C GLY A 162 -1.44 1.28 -0.93
N SER A 163 -2.43 2.12 -0.61
CA SER A 163 -2.96 3.12 -1.55
C SER A 163 -2.10 4.38 -1.70
N SER A 164 -1.06 4.54 -0.89
CA SER A 164 -0.05 5.60 -1.03
C SER A 164 1.31 4.96 -1.30
N ILE A 165 2.25 5.74 -1.83
CA ILE A 165 3.62 5.27 -2.08
C ILE A 165 4.64 6.29 -1.58
N ILE A 166 5.56 5.85 -0.72
CA ILE A 166 6.78 6.56 -0.37
C ILE A 166 7.92 5.98 -1.20
N SER A 167 8.67 6.85 -1.89
CA SER A 167 9.89 6.46 -2.60
C SER A 167 10.91 5.79 -1.66
N LEU A 168 11.75 4.90 -2.21
CA LEU A 168 12.72 4.14 -1.40
C LEU A 168 13.71 5.05 -0.66
N ASP A 169 14.09 6.18 -1.25
CA ASP A 169 14.98 7.15 -0.62
C ASP A 169 14.25 8.17 0.28
N GLY A 170 12.93 8.04 0.41
CA GLY A 170 12.09 8.85 1.29
C GLY A 170 11.97 10.32 0.89
N LYS A 171 12.38 10.69 -0.33
CA LYS A 171 12.29 12.08 -0.79
C LYS A 171 10.95 12.43 -1.41
N PHE A 172 10.32 11.44 -2.05
CA PHE A 172 9.09 11.62 -2.80
C PHE A 172 7.94 10.78 -2.24
N VAL A 173 6.73 11.29 -2.40
CA VAL A 173 5.49 10.59 -2.05
C VAL A 173 4.45 10.77 -3.15
N ALA A 174 3.72 9.70 -3.48
CA ALA A 174 2.48 9.73 -4.25
C ALA A 174 1.32 9.44 -3.28
N PRO A 175 0.59 10.48 -2.79
CA PRO A 175 -0.36 10.30 -1.70
C PRO A 175 -1.56 9.42 -2.05
N ASN A 176 -1.95 9.35 -3.32
CA ASN A 176 -3.01 8.48 -3.81
C ASN A 176 -2.49 7.27 -4.61
N GLY A 177 -1.17 7.04 -4.57
CA GLY A 177 -0.52 5.92 -5.27
C GLY A 177 -0.27 6.17 -6.76
N ASP A 178 -0.90 7.18 -7.36
CA ASP A 178 -0.70 7.50 -8.77
C ASP A 178 0.62 8.28 -8.96
N VAL A 179 1.61 7.64 -9.61
CA VAL A 179 2.90 8.24 -9.94
C VAL A 179 2.79 9.10 -11.20
N GLY A 180 2.07 10.22 -11.08
CA GLY A 180 1.87 11.23 -12.12
C GLY A 180 2.52 12.57 -11.76
N CYS A 181 3.31 13.11 -12.70
CA CYS A 181 4.00 14.41 -12.55
C CYS A 181 3.61 15.42 -13.65
N GLU A 182 2.55 15.17 -14.43
CA GLU A 182 2.07 16.17 -15.40
C GLU A 182 1.45 17.37 -14.67
N GLU A 183 1.32 18.53 -15.33
CA GLU A 183 0.77 19.73 -14.70
C GLU A 183 -0.63 19.54 -14.09
N ASN A 184 -1.45 18.69 -14.72
CA ASN A 184 -2.81 18.36 -14.32
C ASN A 184 -2.93 17.15 -13.37
N SER A 185 -1.83 16.46 -13.04
CA SER A 185 -1.86 15.36 -12.07
C SER A 185 -2.14 15.91 -10.66
N TYR A 186 -3.29 15.54 -10.10
CA TYR A 186 -3.70 15.93 -8.75
C TYR A 186 -4.08 14.69 -7.91
N PRO A 187 -3.50 14.48 -6.72
CA PRO A 187 -2.55 15.36 -6.02
C PRO A 187 -1.13 15.34 -6.61
N GLY A 188 -0.83 14.34 -7.44
CA GLY A 188 0.47 14.12 -8.07
C GLY A 188 1.55 13.69 -7.09
N VAL A 189 2.79 13.65 -7.57
CA VAL A 189 3.98 13.34 -6.75
C VAL A 189 4.48 14.58 -6.02
N TRP A 190 4.82 14.46 -4.74
CA TRP A 190 5.36 15.55 -3.92
C TRP A 190 6.82 15.29 -3.56
N ASP A 191 7.66 16.32 -3.63
CA ASP A 191 8.97 16.36 -3.00
C ASP A 191 8.80 16.81 -1.54
N ILE A 192 9.03 15.90 -0.61
CA ILE A 192 8.77 16.09 0.82
C ILE A 192 9.67 17.18 1.39
N LEU A 193 10.94 17.23 0.98
CA LEU A 193 11.91 18.16 1.52
C LEU A 193 11.67 19.57 1.00
N LYS A 194 11.37 19.70 -0.29
CA LYS A 194 11.12 20.99 -0.93
C LYS A 194 9.70 21.50 -0.70
N ASN A 195 8.80 20.65 -0.23
CA ASN A 195 7.40 20.97 -0.01
C ASN A 195 6.75 21.52 -1.29
N GLU A 196 6.98 20.82 -2.40
CA GLU A 196 6.51 21.18 -3.74
C GLU A 196 5.96 19.95 -4.48
N ARG A 197 5.04 20.17 -5.43
CA ARG A 197 4.62 19.12 -6.37
C ARG A 197 5.67 18.98 -7.46
N VAL A 198 6.08 17.76 -7.74
CA VAL A 198 7.03 17.46 -8.81
C VAL A 198 6.32 17.60 -10.15
N VAL A 199 6.92 18.36 -11.08
CA VAL A 199 6.44 18.49 -12.46
C VAL A 199 7.57 18.11 -13.41
N THR A 200 7.40 17.01 -14.13
CA THR A 200 8.40 16.45 -15.05
C THR A 200 7.75 15.46 -16.01
N ASP A 201 8.47 15.01 -17.05
CA ASP A 201 7.99 13.96 -17.94
C ASP A 201 7.76 12.62 -17.21
N SER A 202 6.91 11.76 -17.78
CA SER A 202 6.49 10.50 -17.15
C SER A 202 7.66 9.55 -16.88
N SER A 203 8.71 9.54 -17.71
CA SER A 203 9.87 8.65 -17.52
C SER A 203 10.72 9.08 -16.33
N ALA A 204 11.01 10.37 -16.21
CA ALA A 204 11.66 10.94 -15.04
C ALA A 204 10.82 10.73 -13.78
N CYS A 205 9.49 10.92 -13.87
CA CYS A 205 8.56 10.74 -12.76
C CYS A 205 8.56 9.30 -12.21
N SER A 206 8.43 8.29 -13.08
CA SER A 206 8.47 6.89 -12.65
C SER A 206 9.82 6.51 -12.04
N SER A 207 10.92 7.11 -12.50
CA SER A 207 12.26 6.84 -11.97
C SER A 207 12.43 7.29 -10.51
N LEU A 208 11.60 8.20 -10.01
CA LEU A 208 11.60 8.63 -8.60
C LEU A 208 11.26 7.50 -7.62
N PHE A 209 10.55 6.48 -8.12
CA PHE A 209 10.09 5.32 -7.34
C PHE A 209 10.75 4.01 -7.79
N GLY A 210 11.67 4.06 -8.75
CA GLY A 210 12.35 2.87 -9.26
C GLY A 210 13.07 2.10 -8.15
N LYS A 211 12.92 0.76 -8.14
CA LYS A 211 13.66 -0.10 -7.23
C LYS A 211 15.15 -0.06 -7.57
N LYS A 212 16.02 0.09 -6.56
CA LYS A 212 17.46 -0.11 -6.77
C LYS A 212 17.67 -1.53 -7.30
N PRO A 213 18.53 -1.73 -8.32
CA PRO A 213 18.92 -3.08 -8.70
C PRO A 213 19.53 -3.78 -7.48
N LYS A 214 19.04 -5.00 -7.19
CA LYS A 214 19.59 -5.88 -6.14
C LYS A 214 21.02 -6.30 -6.47
#